data_AF-A0A950DQX4-F1
#
_entry.id   AF-A0A950DQX4-F1
#
_cell.length_a   1.000
_cell.length_b   1.000
_cell.length_c   1.000
_cell.angle_alpha   90.00
_cell.angle_beta   90.00
_cell.angle_gamma   90.00
#
_symmetry.space_group_name_H-M   'P 1'
#
loop_
_entity.id
_entity.type
_entity.pdbx_description
1 polymer ?
#
loop_
_entity_poly.entity_id
_entity_poly.type
_entity_poly.pdbx_seq_one_letter_code
_entity_poly.pdbx_strand_id
1 'polypeptide(L)'
;MSLELVNTLATFGTFVVIAATAVAALVQLRHSRSSNLIETLAEFRQEAASSDMAPALRFVRFDLSKKLEDPAFRYQMANPDHLTEQNAMARFYISRVANYYDGMGALVKYGLADKNLVLDSSTTTLALLMWNRLSPVIAIIRQSFGDPSFLENFEYLIVLAQDWKAAHPNGSYPAGVRRIEINYPWFDADKQYAISLKP
;
A
#
# COMPACT_ATOMS: atom_id res chain seq x y z
N MET A 1 9.73 -14.82 -64.74
CA MET A 1 9.08 -14.65 -63.43
C MET A 1 7.86 -13.78 -63.62
N SER A 2 6.67 -14.16 -63.13
CA SER A 2 5.45 -13.36 -63.32
C SER A 2 5.50 -12.11 -62.44
N LEU A 3 4.95 -11.00 -62.94
CA LEU A 3 4.80 -9.75 -62.19
C LEU A 3 3.98 -9.96 -60.90
N GLU A 4 3.12 -10.96 -60.88
CA GLU A 4 2.36 -11.39 -59.71
C GLU A 4 3.26 -11.86 -58.57
N LEU A 5 4.28 -12.67 -58.86
CA LEU A 5 5.21 -13.18 -57.84
C LEU A 5 5.99 -12.04 -57.17
N VAL A 6 6.39 -11.03 -57.95
CA VAL A 6 7.07 -9.83 -57.44
C VAL A 6 6.13 -9.01 -56.56
N ASN A 7 4.87 -8.84 -56.95
CA ASN A 7 3.88 -8.10 -56.17
C ASN A 7 3.49 -8.80 -54.86
N THR A 8 3.36 -10.13 -54.89
CA THR A 8 3.13 -10.95 -53.68
C THR A 8 4.30 -10.85 -52.72
N LEU A 9 5.54 -10.91 -53.21
CA LEU A 9 6.74 -10.74 -52.39
C LEU A 9 6.82 -9.33 -51.79
N ALA A 10 6.46 -8.29 -52.55
CA ALA A 10 6.43 -6.92 -52.06
C ALA A 10 5.40 -6.75 -50.94
N THR A 11 4.18 -7.25 -51.13
CA THR A 11 3.10 -7.17 -50.12
C THR A 11 3.46 -7.94 -48.85
N PHE A 12 4.03 -9.14 -48.99
CA PHE A 12 4.52 -9.92 -47.86
C PHE A 12 5.64 -9.19 -47.11
N GLY A 13 6.59 -8.57 -47.82
CA GLY A 13 7.64 -7.74 -47.24
C GLY A 13 7.06 -6.57 -46.43
N THR A 14 6.07 -5.85 -46.98
CA THR A 14 5.38 -4.78 -46.26
C THR A 14 4.69 -5.27 -45.00
N PHE A 15 3.99 -6.41 -45.07
CA PHE A 15 3.34 -7.02 -43.91
C PHE A 15 4.34 -7.34 -42.79
N VAL A 16 5.49 -7.95 -43.12
CA VAL A 16 6.54 -8.26 -42.14
C VAL A 16 7.08 -6.99 -41.48
N VAL A 17 7.31 -5.92 -42.25
CA VAL A 17 7.79 -4.64 -41.70
C VAL A 17 6.76 -4.02 -40.75
N ILE A 18 5.48 -4.02 -41.12
CA ILE A 18 4.39 -3.51 -40.26
C ILE A 18 4.30 -4.34 -38.98
N ALA A 19 4.34 -5.67 -39.08
CA ALA A 19 4.29 -6.56 -37.93
C ALA A 19 5.48 -6.33 -36.98
N ALA A 20 6.69 -6.23 -37.51
CA ALA A 20 7.90 -5.92 -36.74
C ALA A 20 7.79 -4.55 -36.04
N THR A 21 7.26 -3.55 -36.73
CA THR A 21 7.06 -2.19 -36.19
C THR A 21 6.02 -2.20 -35.06
N ALA A 22 4.92 -2.93 -35.21
CA ALA A 22 3.91 -3.09 -34.17
C ALA A 22 4.48 -3.78 -32.92
N VAL A 23 5.28 -4.83 -33.09
CA VAL A 23 5.96 -5.52 -31.98
C VAL A 23 6.94 -4.57 -31.27
N ALA A 24 7.75 -3.83 -32.02
CA ALA A 24 8.67 -2.85 -31.44
C ALA A 24 7.93 -1.76 -30.65
N ALA A 25 6.81 -1.24 -31.18
CA ALA A 25 5.96 -0.27 -30.50
C ALA A 25 5.36 -0.84 -29.19
N LEU A 26 4.93 -2.10 -29.18
CA LEU A 26 4.45 -2.77 -27.97
C LEU A 26 5.54 -2.94 -26.91
N VAL A 27 6.75 -3.31 -27.31
CA VAL A 27 7.91 -3.41 -26.41
C VAL A 27 8.26 -2.03 -25.84
N GLN A 28 8.26 -0.99 -26.68
CA GLN A 28 8.51 0.38 -26.25
C GLN A 28 7.45 0.87 -25.25
N LEU A 29 6.18 0.55 -25.49
CA LEU A 29 5.08 0.86 -24.57
C LEU A 29 5.25 0.13 -23.22
N ARG A 30 5.70 -1.13 -23.24
CA ARG A 30 5.98 -1.89 -22.01
C ARG A 30 7.12 -1.27 -21.20
N HIS A 31 8.19 -0.81 -21.86
CA HIS A 31 9.28 -0.10 -21.19
C HIS A 31 8.81 1.22 -20.59
N SER A 32 8.02 2.01 -21.32
CA SER A 32 7.45 3.26 -20.81
C SER A 32 6.56 3.04 -19.59
N ARG A 33 5.72 1.99 -19.58
CA ARG A 33 4.94 1.62 -18.39
C ARG A 33 5.84 1.27 -17.20
N SER A 34 6.91 0.51 -17.44
CA SER A 34 7.85 0.10 -16.37
C SER A 34 8.60 1.30 -15.78
N SER A 35 8.94 2.30 -16.59
CA SER A 35 9.55 3.54 -16.09
C SER A 35 8.59 4.33 -15.20
N ASN A 36 7.32 4.45 -15.58
CA ASN A 36 6.31 5.13 -14.76
C ASN A 36 6.14 4.44 -13.40
N LEU A 37 6.20 3.10 -13.35
CA LEU A 37 6.16 2.35 -12.07
C LEU A 37 7.31 2.74 -11.12
N ILE A 38 8.51 2.98 -11.67
CA ILE A 38 9.70 3.34 -10.86
C ILE A 38 9.53 4.73 -10.27
N GLU A 39 9.04 5.68 -11.07
CA GLU A 39 8.79 7.06 -10.62
C GLU A 39 7.73 7.09 -9.51
N THR A 40 6.60 6.44 -9.73
CA THR A 40 5.54 6.31 -8.73
C THR A 40 6.05 5.64 -7.43
N LEU A 41 6.88 4.59 -7.54
CA LEU A 41 7.46 3.94 -6.36
C LEU A 41 8.44 4.87 -5.62
N ALA A 42 9.19 5.71 -6.34
CA ALA A 42 10.11 6.68 -5.76
C ALA A 42 9.36 7.76 -4.99
N GLU A 43 8.27 8.30 -5.53
CA GLU A 43 7.41 9.26 -4.85
C GLU A 43 6.85 8.68 -3.54
N PHE A 44 6.36 7.45 -3.56
CA PHE A 44 5.86 6.78 -2.35
C PHE A 44 6.94 6.54 -1.30
N ARG A 45 8.17 6.24 -1.73
CA ARG A 45 9.31 6.13 -0.82
C ARG A 45 9.68 7.48 -0.22
N GLN A 46 9.66 8.54 -1.02
CA GLN A 46 9.94 9.88 -0.56
C GLN A 46 8.88 10.36 0.43
N GLU A 47 7.61 10.09 0.15
CA GLU A 47 6.49 10.37 1.05
C GLU A 47 6.59 9.56 2.34
N ALA A 48 6.96 8.28 2.26
CA ALA A 48 7.18 7.45 3.45
C ALA A 48 8.37 7.92 4.29
N ALA A 49 9.37 8.53 3.65
CA ALA A 49 10.58 9.06 4.28
C ALA A 49 10.44 10.53 4.71
N SER A 50 9.25 11.14 4.54
CA SER A 50 9.03 12.52 4.94
C SER A 50 9.19 12.70 6.45
N SER A 51 9.63 13.89 6.87
CA SER A 51 9.91 14.19 8.28
C SER A 51 8.67 14.09 9.18
N ASP A 52 7.48 14.21 8.61
CA ASP A 52 6.20 14.14 9.31
C ASP A 52 5.56 12.74 9.29
N MET A 53 5.99 11.82 8.43
CA MET A 53 5.44 10.46 8.38
C MET A 53 5.81 9.65 9.62
N ALA A 54 7.07 9.70 10.05
CA ALA A 54 7.53 8.98 11.24
C ALA A 54 6.74 9.34 12.52
N PRO A 55 6.56 10.63 12.89
CA PRO A 55 5.73 10.98 14.04
C PRO A 55 4.25 10.64 13.82
N ALA A 56 3.74 10.74 12.60
CA ALA A 56 2.36 10.35 12.29
C ALA A 56 2.11 8.84 12.52
N LEU A 57 3.01 8.00 12.01
CA LEU A 57 2.99 6.55 12.24
C LEU A 57 3.07 6.21 13.73
N ARG A 58 3.94 6.91 14.49
CA ARG A 58 4.04 6.73 15.95
C ARG A 58 2.71 7.06 16.62
N PHE A 59 2.12 8.21 16.30
CA PHE A 59 0.84 8.64 16.88
C PHE A 59 -0.28 7.64 16.60
N VAL A 60 -0.46 7.24 15.34
CA VAL A 60 -1.50 6.28 14.94
C VAL A 60 -1.27 4.91 15.61
N ARG A 61 -0.01 4.47 15.71
CA ARG A 61 0.32 3.16 16.27
C ARG A 61 0.10 3.08 17.78
N PHE A 62 0.44 4.13 18.52
CA PHE A 62 0.54 4.08 19.98
C PHE A 62 -0.45 4.98 20.72
N ASP A 63 -0.77 6.16 20.18
CA ASP A 63 -1.49 7.19 20.92
C ASP A 63 -2.97 7.29 20.51
N LEU A 64 -3.30 7.02 19.24
CA LEU A 64 -4.64 7.19 18.68
C LEU A 64 -5.70 6.38 19.41
N SER A 65 -5.43 5.11 19.74
CA SER A 65 -6.39 4.25 20.42
C SER A 65 -6.84 4.84 21.75
N LYS A 66 -5.90 5.37 22.54
CA LYS A 66 -6.18 6.01 23.83
C LYS A 66 -6.91 7.33 23.65
N LYS A 67 -6.52 8.13 22.64
CA LYS A 67 -7.22 9.39 22.31
C LYS A 67 -8.67 9.15 21.90
N LEU A 68 -8.95 8.05 21.20
CA LEU A 68 -10.31 7.69 20.80
C LEU A 68 -11.21 7.27 21.96
N GLU A 69 -10.69 7.03 23.16
CA GLU A 69 -11.51 6.80 24.36
C GLU A 69 -12.21 8.10 24.82
N ASP A 70 -11.63 9.27 24.54
CA ASP A 70 -12.19 10.58 24.86
C ASP A 70 -13.37 10.95 23.92
N PRO A 71 -14.60 11.11 24.45
CA PRO A 71 -15.75 11.55 23.65
C PRO A 71 -15.55 12.91 22.98
N ALA A 72 -14.85 13.85 23.61
CA ALA A 72 -14.59 15.17 23.05
C ALA A 72 -13.69 15.07 21.82
N PHE A 73 -12.66 14.22 21.87
CA PHE A 73 -11.81 13.94 20.72
C PHE A 73 -12.61 13.35 19.55
N ARG A 74 -13.47 12.34 19.80
CA ARG A 74 -14.33 11.75 18.76
C ARG A 74 -15.27 12.78 18.13
N TYR A 75 -15.87 13.65 18.94
CA TYR A 75 -16.72 14.74 18.46
C TYR A 75 -15.95 15.72 17.55
N GLN A 76 -14.71 16.09 17.90
CA GLN A 76 -13.87 16.97 17.08
C GLN A 76 -13.40 16.31 15.78
N MET A 77 -13.23 14.99 15.74
CA MET A 77 -12.94 14.28 14.49
C MET A 77 -14.14 14.33 13.54
N ALA A 78 -15.35 14.12 14.06
CA ALA A 78 -16.59 14.24 13.31
C ALA A 78 -16.89 15.68 12.86
N ASN A 79 -16.57 16.68 13.68
CA ASN A 79 -16.93 18.09 13.46
C ASN A 79 -15.67 18.97 13.38
N PRO A 80 -15.08 19.14 12.17
CA PRO A 80 -13.82 19.85 12.00
C PRO A 80 -13.83 21.30 12.52
N ASP A 81 -14.99 21.96 12.50
CA ASP A 81 -15.15 23.34 12.98
C ASP A 81 -14.91 23.51 14.49
N HIS A 82 -14.94 22.40 15.24
CA HIS A 82 -14.73 22.39 16.69
C HIS A 82 -13.32 21.91 17.07
N LEU A 83 -12.43 21.74 16.08
CA LEU A 83 -11.09 21.21 16.30
C LEU A 83 -10.23 22.18 17.11
N THR A 84 -9.77 21.73 18.27
CA THR A 84 -8.82 22.49 19.08
C THR A 84 -7.43 22.46 18.45
N GLU A 85 -6.60 23.48 18.72
CA GLU A 85 -5.20 23.51 18.26
C GLU A 85 -4.43 22.25 18.68
N GLN A 86 -4.65 21.77 19.91
CA GLN A 86 -4.06 20.54 20.42
C GLN A 86 -4.40 19.31 19.57
N ASN A 87 -5.64 19.21 19.10
CA ASN A 87 -6.11 18.07 18.30
C ASN A 87 -5.95 18.28 16.79
N ALA A 88 -5.60 19.49 16.35
CA ALA A 88 -5.29 19.78 14.95
C ALA A 88 -4.11 18.92 14.45
N MET A 89 -3.05 18.81 15.26
CA MET A 89 -1.90 17.96 14.94
C MET A 89 -2.26 16.47 14.93
N ALA A 90 -3.11 16.02 15.85
CA ALA A 90 -3.58 14.63 15.85
C ALA A 90 -4.36 14.31 14.57
N ARG A 91 -5.26 15.21 14.15
CA ARG A 91 -6.01 15.08 12.89
C ARG A 91 -5.08 15.07 11.69
N PHE A 92 -4.08 15.95 11.67
CA PHE A 92 -3.05 15.96 10.64
C PHE A 92 -2.36 14.59 10.53
N TYR A 93 -1.86 14.04 11.64
CA TYR A 93 -1.21 12.73 11.64
C TYR A 93 -2.12 11.58 11.18
N ILE A 94 -3.38 11.57 11.59
CA ILE A 94 -4.39 10.61 11.11
C ILE A 94 -4.51 10.70 9.59
N SER A 95 -4.74 11.91 9.06
CA SER A 95 -4.91 12.15 7.63
C SER A 95 -3.67 11.76 6.83
N ARG A 96 -2.45 12.06 7.33
CA ARG A 96 -1.21 11.73 6.63
C ARG A 96 -1.04 10.23 6.44
N VAL A 97 -1.23 9.43 7.49
CA VAL A 97 -1.14 7.97 7.40
C VAL A 97 -2.28 7.41 6.54
N ALA A 98 -3.51 7.89 6.74
CA ALA A 98 -4.66 7.40 5.99
C ALA A 98 -4.53 7.67 4.48
N ASN A 99 -4.18 8.90 4.09
CA ASN A 99 -4.01 9.29 2.69
C ASN A 99 -2.82 8.57 2.03
N TYR A 100 -1.76 8.27 2.78
CA TYR A 100 -0.64 7.49 2.27
C TYR A 100 -1.11 6.11 1.79
N TYR A 101 -1.84 5.37 2.62
CA TYR A 101 -2.33 4.04 2.21
C TYR A 101 -3.48 4.11 1.21
N ASP A 102 -4.32 5.15 1.25
CA ASP A 102 -5.38 5.35 0.25
C ASP A 102 -4.79 5.60 -1.14
N GLY A 103 -3.79 6.48 -1.22
CA GLY A 103 -3.05 6.73 -2.46
C GLY A 103 -2.40 5.44 -2.98
N MET A 104 -1.80 4.65 -2.10
CA MET A 104 -1.20 3.36 -2.48
C MET A 104 -2.25 2.39 -3.02
N GLY A 105 -3.41 2.29 -2.37
CA GLY A 105 -4.53 1.50 -2.83
C GLY A 105 -5.03 1.95 -4.20
N ALA A 106 -5.09 3.26 -4.46
CA ALA A 106 -5.51 3.81 -5.74
C ALA A 106 -4.54 3.40 -6.86
N LEU A 107 -3.23 3.48 -6.61
CA LEU A 107 -2.23 3.05 -7.60
C LEU A 107 -2.36 1.57 -7.95
N VAL A 108 -2.55 0.71 -6.95
CA VAL A 108 -2.77 -0.72 -7.17
C VAL A 108 -4.06 -0.95 -7.95
N LYS A 109 -5.15 -0.28 -7.58
CA LYS A 109 -6.48 -0.37 -8.25
C LYS A 109 -6.40 -0.01 -9.73
N TYR A 110 -5.60 0.99 -10.09
CA TYR A 110 -5.45 1.45 -11.49
C TYR A 110 -4.26 0.81 -12.22
N GLY A 111 -3.55 -0.15 -11.62
CA GLY A 111 -2.43 -0.85 -12.25
C GLY A 111 -1.18 0.01 -12.44
N LEU A 112 -1.07 1.11 -11.69
CA LEU A 112 0.11 1.99 -11.62
C LEU A 112 1.13 1.53 -10.58
N ALA A 113 0.78 0.55 -9.75
CA ALA A 113 1.71 -0.19 -8.91
C ALA A 113 1.45 -1.69 -9.09
N ASP A 114 2.52 -2.48 -9.22
CA ASP A 114 2.37 -3.93 -9.28
C ASP A 114 1.85 -4.45 -7.94
N LYS A 115 0.67 -5.07 -7.99
CA LYS A 115 -0.02 -5.59 -6.81
C LYS A 115 0.85 -6.56 -6.02
N ASN A 116 1.54 -7.48 -6.68
CA ASN A 116 2.32 -8.50 -5.99
C ASN A 116 3.55 -7.88 -5.35
N LEU A 117 4.21 -6.92 -6.01
CA LEU A 117 5.33 -6.18 -5.43
C LEU A 117 4.94 -5.41 -4.16
N VAL A 118 3.78 -4.74 -4.20
CA VAL A 118 3.26 -4.01 -3.03
C VAL A 118 2.94 -5.00 -1.90
N LEU A 119 2.27 -6.11 -2.21
CA LEU A 119 1.81 -7.07 -1.20
C LEU A 119 2.93 -7.98 -0.64
N ASP A 120 3.98 -8.25 -1.41
CA ASP A 120 5.17 -8.99 -0.98
C ASP A 120 6.10 -8.14 -0.09
N SER A 121 5.89 -6.82 -0.05
CA SER A 121 6.68 -5.93 0.79
C SER A 121 6.19 -5.88 2.25
N SER A 122 6.97 -5.24 3.12
CA SER A 122 6.58 -4.96 4.52
C SER A 122 5.28 -4.16 4.65
N THR A 123 4.88 -3.48 3.57
CA THR A 123 3.63 -2.74 3.43
C THR A 123 2.41 -3.56 3.81
N THR A 124 2.30 -4.85 3.44
CA THR A 124 1.12 -5.66 3.76
C THR A 124 0.84 -5.72 5.27
N THR A 125 1.88 -6.00 6.06
CA THR A 125 1.70 -6.12 7.51
C THR A 125 1.45 -4.75 8.16
N LEU A 126 2.13 -3.71 7.68
CA LEU A 126 1.94 -2.35 8.20
C LEU A 126 0.58 -1.77 7.83
N ALA A 127 0.10 -1.97 6.59
CA ALA A 127 -1.21 -1.53 6.14
C ALA A 127 -2.31 -2.15 7.02
N LEU A 128 -2.28 -3.46 7.24
CA LEU A 128 -3.22 -4.16 8.14
C LEU A 128 -3.20 -3.59 9.56
N LEU A 129 -2.00 -3.35 10.11
CA LEU A 129 -1.87 -2.74 11.43
C LEU A 129 -2.48 -1.33 11.46
N MET A 130 -2.17 -0.49 10.47
CA MET A 130 -2.65 0.89 10.40
C MET A 130 -4.17 0.94 10.20
N TRP A 131 -4.73 0.08 9.36
CA TRP A 131 -6.18 -0.05 9.20
C TRP A 131 -6.87 -0.38 10.51
N ASN A 132 -6.36 -1.37 11.26
CA ASN A 132 -6.93 -1.74 12.55
C ASN A 132 -6.90 -0.58 13.57
N ARG A 133 -5.94 0.35 13.46
CA ARG A 133 -5.87 1.54 14.32
C ARG A 133 -6.74 2.69 13.82
N LEU A 134 -6.84 2.87 12.51
CA LEU A 134 -7.54 3.99 11.88
C LEU A 134 -9.02 3.72 11.63
N SER A 135 -9.44 2.47 11.48
CA SER A 135 -10.83 2.13 11.11
C SER A 135 -11.89 2.74 12.05
N PRO A 136 -11.70 2.87 13.38
CA PRO A 136 -12.70 3.52 14.22
C PRO A 136 -12.85 5.02 13.92
N VAL A 137 -11.75 5.74 13.67
CA VAL A 137 -11.82 7.16 13.32
C VAL A 137 -12.31 7.37 11.88
N ILE A 138 -11.96 6.48 10.96
CA ILE A 138 -12.51 6.46 9.59
C ILE A 138 -14.04 6.29 9.64
N ALA A 139 -14.55 5.38 10.48
CA ALA A 139 -15.99 5.18 10.64
C ALA A 139 -16.70 6.45 11.16
N ILE A 140 -16.11 7.13 12.16
CA ILE A 140 -16.62 8.42 12.67
C ILE A 140 -16.68 9.46 11.53
N ILE A 141 -15.60 9.55 10.74
CA ILE A 141 -15.51 10.52 9.63
C ILE A 141 -16.53 10.19 8.54
N ARG A 142 -16.61 8.94 8.06
CA ARG A 142 -17.60 8.48 7.07
C ARG A 142 -19.02 8.79 7.50
N GLN A 143 -19.36 8.51 8.75
CA GLN A 143 -20.69 8.79 9.29
C GLN A 143 -20.99 10.30 9.33
N SER A 144 -20.02 11.13 9.71
CA SER A 144 -20.21 12.59 9.79
C SER A 144 -20.39 13.23 8.41
N PHE A 145 -19.58 12.83 7.42
CA PHE A 145 -19.69 13.34 6.06
C PHE A 145 -20.86 12.76 5.27
N GLY A 146 -21.45 11.64 5.72
CA GLY A 146 -22.47 10.92 4.97
C GLY A 146 -21.94 10.24 3.71
N ASP A 147 -20.63 10.03 3.62
CA ASP A 147 -19.95 9.44 2.47
C ASP A 147 -19.26 8.13 2.87
N PRO A 148 -19.81 6.96 2.51
CA PRO A 148 -19.19 5.67 2.80
C PRO A 148 -17.92 5.42 1.97
N SER A 149 -17.70 6.16 0.88
CA SER A 149 -16.56 5.97 -0.03
C SER A 149 -15.27 6.65 0.44
N PHE A 150 -15.32 7.44 1.52
CA PHE A 150 -14.14 8.08 2.09
C PHE A 150 -13.06 7.03 2.42
N LEU A 151 -11.88 7.16 1.80
CA LEU A 151 -10.74 6.23 1.89
C LEU A 151 -11.05 4.79 1.42
N GLU A 152 -11.91 4.63 0.43
CA GLU A 152 -12.25 3.30 -0.14
C GLU A 152 -11.04 2.59 -0.78
N ASN A 153 -10.03 3.33 -1.25
CA ASN A 153 -8.86 2.68 -1.85
C ASN A 153 -7.94 2.11 -0.77
N PHE A 154 -7.86 2.73 0.40
CA PHE A 154 -7.23 2.12 1.56
C PHE A 154 -7.96 0.83 1.94
N GLU A 155 -9.29 0.85 2.02
CA GLU A 155 -10.08 -0.35 2.28
C GLU A 155 -9.83 -1.46 1.24
N TYR A 156 -9.81 -1.11 -0.05
CA TYR A 156 -9.45 -2.04 -1.13
C TYR A 156 -8.06 -2.67 -0.93
N LEU A 157 -7.05 -1.85 -0.60
CA LEU A 157 -5.70 -2.34 -0.30
C LEU A 157 -5.70 -3.35 0.87
N ILE A 158 -6.54 -3.12 1.88
CA ILE A 158 -6.66 -4.01 3.03
C ILE A 158 -7.28 -5.34 2.67
N VAL A 159 -8.30 -5.36 1.83
CA VAL A 159 -8.87 -6.62 1.31
C VAL A 159 -7.80 -7.42 0.57
N LEU A 160 -7.04 -6.77 -0.32
CA LEU A 160 -5.93 -7.41 -1.02
C LEU A 160 -4.85 -7.95 -0.07
N ALA A 161 -4.52 -7.19 0.99
CA ALA A 161 -3.55 -7.59 2.00
C ALA A 161 -4.02 -8.81 2.81
N GLN A 162 -5.32 -8.88 3.13
CA GLN A 162 -5.92 -10.04 3.79
C GLN A 162 -5.85 -11.29 2.91
N ASP A 163 -6.28 -11.17 1.65
CA ASP A 163 -6.24 -12.26 0.67
C ASP A 163 -4.81 -12.76 0.45
N TRP A 164 -3.84 -11.84 0.36
CA TRP A 164 -2.43 -12.20 0.20
C TRP A 164 -1.88 -12.99 1.39
N LYS A 165 -2.19 -12.58 2.63
CA LYS A 165 -1.77 -13.31 3.82
C LYS A 165 -2.44 -14.67 3.95
N ALA A 166 -3.71 -14.78 3.54
CA ALA A 166 -4.41 -16.05 3.50
C ALA A 166 -3.78 -17.02 2.48
N ALA A 167 -3.37 -16.52 1.31
CA ALA A 167 -2.67 -17.30 0.30
C ALA A 167 -1.21 -17.63 0.66
N HIS A 168 -0.55 -16.81 1.48
CA HIS A 168 0.86 -16.95 1.87
C HIS A 168 1.05 -17.00 3.39
N PRO A 169 0.54 -18.02 4.10
CA PRO A 169 0.57 -18.08 5.57
C PRO A 169 2.00 -18.11 6.14
N ASN A 170 2.97 -18.60 5.37
CA ASN A 170 4.40 -18.68 5.74
C ASN A 170 5.26 -17.59 5.05
N GLY A 171 4.59 -16.56 4.52
CA GLY A 171 5.16 -15.55 3.66
C GLY A 171 5.44 -16.06 2.24
N SER A 172 6.05 -15.18 1.46
CA SER A 172 6.35 -15.33 0.02
C SER A 172 7.85 -15.55 -0.23
N TYR A 173 8.60 -15.93 0.80
CA TYR A 173 10.02 -16.22 0.67
C TYR A 173 10.27 -17.32 -0.38
N PRO A 174 11.24 -17.15 -1.30
CA PRO A 174 11.45 -18.09 -2.40
C PRO A 174 11.66 -19.53 -1.93
N ALA A 175 11.00 -20.48 -2.60
CA ALA A 175 11.13 -21.90 -2.32
C ALA A 175 12.55 -22.40 -2.61
N GLY A 176 13.08 -23.28 -1.75
CA GLY A 176 14.41 -23.86 -1.90
C GLY A 176 15.58 -22.92 -1.56
N VAL A 177 15.31 -21.66 -1.20
CA VAL A 177 16.36 -20.72 -0.79
C VAL A 177 16.61 -20.83 0.72
N ARG A 178 17.88 -20.82 1.12
CA ARG A 178 18.31 -20.89 2.52
C ARG A 178 17.84 -19.65 3.29
N ARG A 179 17.06 -19.85 4.36
CA ARG A 179 16.73 -18.80 5.33
C ARG A 179 17.87 -18.62 6.35
N ILE A 180 18.05 -17.39 6.82
CA ILE A 180 18.95 -17.09 7.94
C ILE A 180 18.26 -17.59 9.22
N GLU A 181 18.98 -18.37 10.03
CA GLU A 181 18.52 -18.76 11.36
C GLU A 181 18.61 -17.57 12.29
N ILE A 182 17.50 -17.23 12.95
CA ILE A 182 17.43 -16.15 13.93
C ILE A 182 17.71 -16.76 15.29
N ASN A 183 18.90 -16.54 15.83
CA ASN A 183 19.23 -16.91 17.20
C ASN A 183 18.62 -15.88 18.18
N TYR A 184 17.72 -16.34 19.05
CA TYR A 184 17.12 -15.53 20.11
C TYR A 184 17.61 -16.02 21.48
N PRO A 185 18.80 -15.57 21.93
CA PRO A 185 19.45 -16.14 23.12
C PRO A 185 18.70 -15.84 24.43
N TRP A 186 17.79 -14.87 24.44
CA TRP A 186 17.01 -14.47 25.60
C TRP A 186 15.63 -15.16 25.68
N PHE A 187 15.31 -16.10 24.79
CA PHE A 187 13.99 -16.73 24.71
C PHE A 187 13.51 -17.29 26.07
N ASP A 188 14.37 -18.04 26.77
CA ASP A 188 14.00 -18.64 28.05
C ASP A 188 13.89 -17.61 29.18
N ALA A 189 14.80 -16.63 29.21
CA ALA A 189 14.79 -15.56 30.21
C ALA A 189 13.51 -14.69 30.08
N ASP A 190 13.15 -14.31 28.85
CA ASP A 190 11.96 -13.51 28.57
C ASP A 190 10.68 -14.29 28.86
N LYS A 191 10.67 -15.61 28.57
CA LYS A 191 9.55 -16.49 28.93
C LYS A 191 9.38 -16.63 30.44
N GLN A 192 10.46 -16.78 31.21
CA GLN A 192 10.41 -16.84 32.68
C GLN A 192 9.91 -15.53 33.27
N TYR A 193 10.43 -14.40 32.78
CA TYR A 193 9.98 -13.09 33.20
C TYR A 193 8.48 -12.90 32.91
N ALA A 194 7.99 -13.28 31.73
CA ALA A 194 6.57 -13.22 31.39
C ALA A 194 5.67 -14.05 32.32
N ILE A 195 6.15 -15.19 32.82
CA ILE A 195 5.41 -16.00 33.81
C ILE A 195 5.34 -15.28 35.16
N SER A 196 6.43 -14.63 35.59
CA SER A 196 6.47 -13.88 36.87
C SER A 196 5.53 -12.67 36.92
N LEU A 197 5.09 -12.17 35.76
CA LEU A 197 4.14 -11.05 35.65
C LEU A 197 2.66 -11.48 35.73
N LYS A 198 2.36 -12.77 35.66
CA LYS A 198 0.98 -13.25 35.82
C LYS A 198 0.64 -13.30 37.32
N PRO A 199 -0.33 -12.51 37.80
CA PRO A 199 -0.76 -12.52 39.19
C PRO A 199 -1.42 -13.84 39.59
#